data_AF-A0A847F3V2-F1
#
_entry.id   AF-A0A847F3V2-F1
#
_cell.length_a   1.000
_cell.length_b   1.000
_cell.length_c   1.000
_cell.angle_alpha   90.00
_cell.angle_beta   90.00
_cell.angle_gamma   90.00
#
_symmetry.space_group_name_H-M   'P 1'
#
loop_
_entity.id
_entity.type
_entity.pdbx_description
1 polymer ?
#
loop_
_entity_poly.entity_id
_entity_poly.type
_entity_poly.pdbx_seq_one_letter_code
_entity_poly.pdbx_strand_id
1 'polypeptide(L)' 'MQRPHFACFFLSALFVFSSCVRVQPYERVHHADPKMDTGHERAESQFRVHVHDAREGATAGYGSSGGGCGCN' A
#
# COMPACT_ATOMS: atom_id res chain seq x y z
N MET A 1 -12.58 -22.81 -36.34
CA MET A 1 -12.99 -21.51 -35.74
C MET A 1 -12.52 -21.46 -34.29
N GLN A 2 -11.24 -21.12 -34.10
CA GLN A 2 -10.61 -20.96 -32.79
C GLN A 2 -10.98 -19.58 -32.24
N ARG A 3 -11.56 -19.57 -31.05
CA ARG A 3 -12.35 -18.47 -30.48
C ARG A 3 -11.48 -17.24 -30.14
N PRO A 4 -11.90 -16.02 -30.50
CA PRO A 4 -11.16 -14.78 -30.22
C PRO A 4 -11.05 -14.46 -28.71
N HIS A 5 -11.79 -15.16 -27.87
CA HIS A 5 -11.77 -14.99 -26.41
C HIS A 5 -10.41 -15.31 -25.77
N PHE A 6 -9.65 -16.28 -26.29
CA PHE A 6 -8.31 -16.59 -25.78
C PHE A 6 -7.31 -15.48 -26.08
N ALA A 7 -7.44 -14.82 -27.24
CA ALA A 7 -6.57 -13.71 -27.62
C ALA A 7 -6.84 -12.47 -26.74
N CYS A 8 -8.10 -12.16 -26.43
CA CYS A 8 -8.45 -11.05 -25.53
C CYS A 8 -7.96 -11.29 -24.10
N PHE A 9 -8.07 -12.52 -23.58
CA PHE A 9 -7.56 -12.88 -22.25
C PHE A 9 -6.02 -12.78 -22.16
N PHE A 10 -5.33 -13.19 -23.22
CA PHE A 10 -3.87 -13.08 -23.27
C PHE A 10 -3.40 -11.62 -23.39
N LEU A 11 -4.11 -10.80 -24.16
CA LEU A 11 -3.88 -9.36 -24.26
C LEU A 11 -4.12 -8.63 -22.93
N SER A 12 -5.19 -8.95 -22.19
CA SER A 12 -5.45 -8.32 -20.89
C SER A 12 -4.42 -8.69 -19.83
N ALA A 13 -3.92 -9.94 -19.84
CA ALA A 13 -2.90 -10.40 -18.91
C ALA A 13 -1.57 -9.63 -19.03
N LEU A 14 -1.21 -9.17 -20.23
CA LEU A 14 0.02 -8.40 -20.46
C LEU A 14 0.00 -7.00 -19.83
N PHE A 15 -1.17 -6.38 -19.66
CA PHE A 15 -1.26 -5.03 -19.09
C PHE A 15 -1.03 -4.97 -17.58
N VAL A 16 -1.30 -6.07 -16.86
CA VAL A 16 -1.24 -6.13 -15.39
C VAL A 16 0.20 -5.98 -14.86
N PHE A 17 1.21 -6.32 -15.66
CA PHE A 17 2.63 -6.30 -15.24
C PHE A 17 3.36 -4.98 -15.57
N SER A 18 2.70 -3.97 -16.13
CA SER A 18 3.37 -2.73 -16.58
C SER A 18 3.59 -1.66 -15.50
N SER A 19 3.16 -1.90 -14.26
CA SER A 19 3.06 -0.85 -13.21
C SER A 19 4.33 -0.62 -12.38
N CYS A 20 5.39 -1.43 -12.54
CA CYS A 20 6.63 -1.25 -11.78
C CYS A 20 7.59 -0.26 -12.47
N VAL A 21 7.55 1.01 -12.06
CA VAL A 21 8.52 2.03 -12.48
C VAL A 21 9.60 2.23 -11.41
N ARG A 22 10.88 2.15 -11.80
CA ARG A 22 12.00 2.45 -10.91
C ARG A 22 12.27 3.95 -10.92
N VAL A 23 11.98 4.62 -9.81
CA VAL A 23 12.18 6.06 -9.59
C VAL A 23 13.60 6.31 -9.06
N GLN A 24 14.23 7.41 -9.45
CA GLN A 24 15.58 7.74 -8.99
C GLN A 24 15.55 8.16 -7.50
N PRO A 25 16.62 7.90 -6.72
CA PRO A 25 16.61 8.15 -5.28
C PRO A 25 16.22 9.57 -4.86
N TYR A 26 16.57 10.58 -5.66
CA TYR A 26 16.32 11.99 -5.38
C TYR A 26 14.89 12.44 -5.72
N GLU A 27 14.18 11.76 -6.63
CA GLU A 27 12.78 12.05 -6.96
C GLU A 27 11.83 11.63 -5.83
N ARG A 28 12.28 10.73 -4.94
CA ARG A 28 11.51 10.27 -3.78
C ARG A 28 11.15 11.37 -2.78
N VAL A 29 11.88 12.49 -2.78
CA VAL A 29 11.55 13.65 -1.94
C VAL A 29 10.16 14.19 -2.23
N HIS A 30 9.68 14.08 -3.47
CA HIS A 30 8.35 14.54 -3.86
C HIS A 30 7.22 13.66 -3.32
N HIS A 31 7.54 12.44 -2.85
CA HIS A 31 6.57 11.51 -2.26
C HIS A 31 6.59 11.50 -0.72
N ALA A 32 7.58 12.15 -0.10
CA ALA A 32 7.76 12.22 1.35
C ALA A 32 7.63 13.67 1.85
N ASP A 33 6.52 14.33 1.49
CA ASP A 33 6.23 15.69 1.95
C ASP A 33 6.00 15.68 3.48
N PRO A 34 6.72 16.50 4.26
CA PRO A 34 6.55 16.56 5.73
C PRO A 34 5.12 16.81 6.18
N LYS A 35 4.27 17.46 5.37
CA LYS A 35 2.86 17.67 5.72
C LYS A 35 2.02 16.39 5.75
N MET A 36 2.53 15.31 5.16
CA MET A 36 1.89 13.99 5.17
C MET A 36 2.31 13.14 6.39
N ASP A 37 3.15 13.68 7.27
CA ASP A 37 3.53 13.02 8.51
C ASP A 37 2.34 13.01 9.50
N THR A 38 1.77 11.82 9.71
CA THR A 38 0.68 11.58 10.67
C THR A 38 1.16 11.33 12.09
N GLY A 39 2.49 11.28 12.31
CA GLY A 39 3.14 10.91 13.56
C GLY A 39 3.65 12.08 14.39
N HIS A 40 3.34 13.33 14.02
CA HIS A 40 3.90 14.54 14.64
C HIS A 40 3.68 14.59 16.16
N GLU A 41 2.49 14.20 16.63
CA GLU A 41 2.14 14.11 18.05
C GLU A 41 2.09 12.65 18.52
N ARG A 42 3.16 12.20 19.19
CA ARG A 42 3.38 10.77 19.51
C ARG A 42 2.27 10.15 20.39
N ALA A 43 1.75 10.88 21.37
CA ALA A 43 0.71 10.34 22.26
C ALA A 43 -0.62 10.16 21.51
N GLU A 44 -1.00 11.14 20.69
CA GLU A 44 -2.22 11.07 19.90
C GLU A 44 -2.14 10.02 18.78
N SER A 45 -0.97 9.87 18.15
CA SER A 45 -0.78 8.86 17.11
C SER A 45 -0.91 7.45 17.69
N GLN A 46 -0.33 7.18 18.87
CA GLN A 46 -0.51 5.90 19.57
C GLN A 46 -1.97 5.61 19.93
N PHE A 47 -2.70 6.61 20.42
CA PHE A 47 -4.12 6.46 20.71
C PHE A 47 -4.94 6.16 19.45
N ARG A 48 -4.69 6.89 18.35
CA ARG A 48 -5.34 6.64 17.06
C ARG A 48 -5.05 5.23 16.54
N VAL A 49 -3.80 4.79 16.58
CA VAL A 49 -3.41 3.42 16.20
C VAL A 49 -4.19 2.38 16.99
N HIS A 50 -4.26 2.52 18.32
CA HIS A 50 -5.04 1.60 19.16
C HIS A 50 -6.52 1.52 18.76
N VAL A 51 -7.15 2.67 18.48
CA VAL A 51 -8.55 2.73 18.03
C VAL A 51 -8.73 2.07 16.65
N HIS A 52 -7.81 2.31 15.72
CA HIS A 52 -7.84 1.71 14.38
C HIS A 52 -7.65 0.19 14.45
N ASP A 53 -6.62 -0.27 15.18
CA ASP A 53 -6.35 -1.70 15.37
C ASP A 53 -7.57 -2.43 15.96
N ALA A 54 -8.23 -1.84 16.96
CA ALA A 54 -9.41 -2.42 17.59
C ALA A 54 -10.63 -2.48 16.66
N ARG A 55 -10.79 -1.50 15.77
CA ARG A 55 -11.93 -1.42 14.84
C ARG A 55 -11.73 -2.27 13.59
N GLU A 56 -10.51 -2.28 13.08
CA GLU A 56 -10.16 -2.94 11.82
C GLU A 56 -9.76 -4.41 12.04
N GLY A 57 -9.51 -4.80 13.31
CA GLY A 57 -9.08 -6.15 13.65
C GLY A 57 -7.71 -6.51 13.05
N ALA A 58 -6.93 -5.50 12.66
CA ALA A 58 -5.65 -5.64 11.98
C ALA A 58 -4.62 -4.74 12.64
N THR A 59 -3.48 -5.31 13.02
CA THR A 59 -2.38 -4.62 13.72
C THR A 59 -1.20 -4.46 12.75
N ALA A 60 -1.15 -3.35 11.99
CA ALA A 60 -0.20 -3.25 10.86
C ALA A 60 -0.05 -1.90 10.10
N GLY A 61 -0.96 -0.94 10.26
CA GLY A 61 -1.06 0.19 9.31
C GLY A 61 -0.08 1.35 9.51
N TYR A 62 0.51 1.47 10.71
CA TYR A 62 1.21 2.68 11.17
C TYR A 62 2.72 2.52 11.38
N GLY A 63 3.36 1.64 10.59
CA GLY A 63 4.81 1.44 10.62
C GLY A 63 5.24 0.27 9.73
N SER A 64 6.56 0.11 9.54
CA SER A 64 7.12 -0.94 8.66
C SER A 64 7.01 -2.37 9.22
N SER A 65 6.53 -2.56 10.45
CA SER A 65 6.40 -3.88 11.08
C SER A 65 4.95 -4.19 11.43
N GLY A 66 4.43 -5.27 10.85
CA GLY A 66 3.09 -5.82 11.11
C GLY A 66 2.29 -5.89 9.81
N GLY A 67 1.95 -7.08 9.35
CA GLY A 67 1.08 -7.29 8.18
C GLY A 67 -0.38 -7.34 8.63
N GLY A 68 -1.28 -6.68 7.89
CA GLY A 68 -2.69 -6.45 8.22
C GLY A 68 -3.61 -7.67 8.24
N CYS A 69 -3.09 -8.83 8.63
CA CYS A 69 -3.82 -10.08 8.89
C CYS A 69 -4.29 -10.18 10.35
N GLY A 70 -3.70 -9.42 11.28
CA GLY A 70 -3.92 -9.59 12.72
C GLY A 70 -3.35 -10.91 13.28
N CYS A 71 -2.57 -11.63 12.47
CA CYS A 71 -1.99 -12.93 12.77
C CYS A 71 -0.60 -12.74 13.42
N ASN A 72 -0.56 -12.45 14.72
CA ASN A 72 0.65 -12.61 15.53
C ASN A 72 0.84 -14.07 15.94
#